data_AF-A0A7C8E2D3-F1
#
_entry.id   AF-A0A7C8E2D3-F1
#
_cell.length_a   1.000
_cell.length_b   1.000
_cell.length_c   1.000
_cell.angle_alpha   90.00
_cell.angle_beta   90.00
_cell.angle_gamma   90.00
#
_symmetry.space_group_name_H-M   'P 1'
#
loop_
_entity.id
_entity.type
_entity.pdbx_description
1 polymer ?
#
loop_
_entity_poly.entity_id
_entity_poly.type
_entity_poly.pdbx_seq_one_letter_code
_entity_poly.pdbx_strand_id
1 'polypeptide(L)'
;MISLWAEEALIPIEELMTQNIILEDDDDIAEIAAFRLGLLITKIYNTKKFDRDYGKSYPTTIILYDEARQQFAERSAEFGGSILDTLLPLIREFEIGFMLATQESSSISSVARANTFTKIAFPLLDGEDEKIVCESFGLNEDQAEYYRQLSGLPIGTGIVRYGNYPTCFPIYIQKINDMPFVTPDEIEERKREFLDRFIIQEAPLISGPISTDEPGRIIDPDSIPQDALTIIKTLEKTPFINFTALLKTTGLSSTVAILARDWLETNNYLTLERILVNKTGKKSLFLELTEKSYIILQKNKPYSGKVSFKHRLYTNMVASKLRADKWDVTIEAMTTKPGSQHKMDILAMRHGENLDFEITISTQNVEDNIINGFQDDRVTQVIIVADSKTLQECKNKTADLMIQFEGRLEFRPISDFF
;
A
#
# COMPACT_ATOMS: atom_id res chain seq x y z
N MET A 1 -0.33 6.51 -24.04
CA MET A 1 -1.04 7.57 -23.30
C MET A 1 -1.99 6.85 -22.39
N ILE A 2 -1.85 6.98 -21.08
CA ILE A 2 -2.53 6.09 -20.11
C ILE A 2 -3.03 6.97 -18.97
N SER A 3 -4.35 7.04 -18.82
CA SER A 3 -4.95 7.37 -17.53
C SER A 3 -4.69 6.16 -16.63
N LEU A 4 -3.81 6.30 -15.65
CA LEU A 4 -3.34 5.22 -14.78
C LEU A 4 -4.42 4.63 -13.85
N TRP A 5 -5.66 5.12 -13.93
CA TRP A 5 -6.67 4.91 -12.89
C TRP A 5 -8.08 4.71 -13.44
N ALA A 6 -8.22 3.89 -14.48
CA ALA A 6 -9.47 3.15 -14.65
C ALA A 6 -9.65 2.26 -13.40
N GLU A 7 -10.80 2.31 -12.73
CA GLU A 7 -11.10 1.67 -11.44
C GLU A 7 -10.85 0.14 -11.38
N GLU A 8 -10.48 -0.48 -12.51
CA GLU A 8 -10.40 -1.94 -12.71
C GLU A 8 -9.03 -2.45 -13.20
N ALA A 9 -8.04 -1.57 -13.46
CA ALA A 9 -6.74 -1.97 -14.03
C ALA A 9 -5.56 -1.70 -13.07
N LEU A 10 -4.86 -2.76 -12.65
CA LEU A 10 -3.62 -2.67 -11.87
C LEU A 10 -2.41 -2.75 -12.81
N ILE A 11 -1.87 -1.61 -13.22
CA ILE A 11 -0.69 -1.58 -14.09
C ILE A 11 0.60 -1.77 -13.25
N PRO A 12 1.41 -2.82 -13.51
CA PRO A 12 2.70 -3.01 -12.84
C PRO A 12 3.65 -1.85 -13.12
N ILE A 13 4.43 -1.43 -12.12
CA ILE A 13 5.34 -0.29 -12.27
C ILE A 13 6.53 -0.62 -13.16
N GLU A 14 6.91 -1.90 -13.21
CA GLU A 14 7.98 -2.43 -14.04
C GLU A 14 7.67 -2.25 -15.52
N GLU A 15 6.42 -2.53 -15.91
CA GLU A 15 5.94 -2.30 -17.27
C GLU A 15 5.84 -0.80 -17.58
N LEU A 16 5.53 0.03 -16.58
CA LEU A 16 5.57 1.48 -16.77
C LEU A 16 7.00 1.97 -17.03
N MET A 17 7.99 1.35 -16.43
CA MET A 17 9.40 1.76 -16.54
C MET A 17 10.07 1.32 -17.84
N THR A 18 9.51 0.37 -18.58
CA THR A 18 10.06 -0.13 -19.86
C THR A 18 9.48 0.57 -21.09
N GLN A 19 8.44 1.38 -20.93
CA GLN A 19 7.66 1.97 -22.02
C GLN A 19 7.77 3.50 -22.03
N ASN A 20 7.57 4.10 -23.22
CA ASN A 20 7.35 5.54 -23.32
C ASN A 20 5.90 5.86 -22.96
N ILE A 21 5.70 6.49 -21.82
CA ILE A 21 4.36 6.77 -21.29
C ILE A 21 4.07 8.26 -21.33
N ILE A 22 2.85 8.55 -21.75
CA ILE A 22 2.25 9.86 -21.67
C ILE A 22 1.14 9.77 -20.64
N LEU A 23 1.26 10.57 -19.58
CA LEU A 23 0.22 10.75 -18.58
C LEU A 23 -0.50 12.05 -18.94
N GLU A 24 -1.78 11.95 -19.25
CA GLU A 24 -2.63 13.11 -19.45
C GLU A 24 -3.32 13.45 -18.14
N ASP A 25 -3.36 14.74 -17.85
CA ASP A 25 -3.98 15.29 -16.67
C ASP A 25 -5.02 16.31 -17.12
N ASP A 26 -6.12 15.79 -17.67
CA ASP A 26 -7.09 16.62 -18.39
C ASP A 26 -8.07 17.35 -17.45
N ASP A 27 -8.09 17.06 -16.14
CA ASP A 27 -9.11 17.62 -15.24
C ASP A 27 -8.72 17.68 -13.74
N ASP A 28 -7.50 17.34 -13.31
CA ASP A 28 -7.18 17.37 -11.88
C ASP A 28 -6.79 18.77 -11.35
N ILE A 29 -7.19 19.01 -10.10
CA ILE A 29 -6.62 20.06 -9.26
C ILE A 29 -5.10 19.83 -9.19
N ALA A 30 -4.28 20.85 -9.43
CA ALA A 30 -2.81 20.74 -9.50
C ALA A 30 -2.19 19.97 -8.31
N GLU A 31 -2.74 20.10 -7.11
CA GLU A 31 -2.31 19.36 -5.92
C GLU A 31 -2.44 17.83 -6.07
N ILE A 32 -3.50 17.36 -6.73
CA ILE A 32 -3.74 15.93 -6.97
C ILE A 32 -2.72 15.38 -7.97
N ALA A 33 -2.46 16.14 -9.03
CA ALA A 33 -1.42 15.83 -10.02
C ALA A 33 -0.03 15.70 -9.36
N ALA A 34 0.38 16.69 -8.55
CA ALA A 34 1.63 16.65 -7.78
C ALA A 34 1.68 15.43 -6.84
N PHE A 35 0.58 15.13 -6.16
CA PHE A 35 0.51 13.97 -5.27
C PHE A 35 0.66 12.65 -6.02
N ARG A 36 -0.04 12.48 -7.16
CA ARG A 36 0.06 11.30 -8.04
C ARG A 36 1.47 11.13 -8.58
N LEU A 37 2.09 12.22 -9.04
CA LEU A 37 3.47 12.22 -9.51
C LEU A 37 4.43 11.84 -8.38
N GLY A 38 4.24 12.38 -7.17
CA GLY A 38 5.00 12.01 -5.98
C GLY A 38 4.89 10.52 -5.64
N LEU A 39 3.69 9.94 -5.72
CA LEU A 39 3.48 8.50 -5.54
C LEU A 39 4.20 7.68 -6.61
N LEU A 40 4.10 8.09 -7.88
CA LEU A 40 4.77 7.41 -8.99
C LEU A 40 6.30 7.40 -8.81
N ILE A 41 6.90 8.56 -8.54
CA ILE A 41 8.34 8.71 -8.26
C ILE A 41 8.76 7.80 -7.10
N THR A 42 7.99 7.82 -6.01
CA THR A 42 8.26 6.98 -4.83
C THR A 42 8.20 5.49 -5.18
N LYS A 43 7.24 5.08 -6.02
CA LYS A 43 7.08 3.69 -6.45
C LYS A 43 8.26 3.25 -7.35
N ILE A 44 8.63 4.07 -8.34
CA ILE A 44 9.81 3.85 -9.19
C ILE A 44 11.07 3.69 -8.33
N TYR A 45 11.27 4.61 -7.37
CA TYR A 45 12.42 4.54 -6.47
C TYR A 45 12.44 3.24 -5.66
N ASN A 46 11.31 2.89 -5.04
CA ASN A 46 11.24 1.67 -4.23
C ASN A 46 11.53 0.43 -5.07
N THR A 47 10.97 0.32 -6.28
CA THR A 47 11.25 -0.79 -7.21
C THR A 47 12.76 -0.89 -7.52
N LYS A 48 13.41 0.20 -7.93
CA LYS A 48 14.87 0.21 -8.21
C LYS A 48 15.71 -0.16 -6.98
N LYS A 49 15.33 0.36 -5.81
CA LYS A 49 15.99 0.05 -4.53
C LYS A 49 15.90 -1.44 -4.20
N PHE A 50 14.75 -2.06 -4.44
CA PHE A 50 14.55 -3.48 -4.19
C PHE A 50 15.31 -4.39 -5.15
N ASP A 51 15.39 -4.02 -6.42
CA ASP A 51 16.13 -4.78 -7.43
C ASP A 51 17.66 -4.66 -7.33
N ARG A 52 18.16 -3.85 -6.39
CA ARG A 52 19.59 -3.46 -6.28
C ARG A 52 20.15 -2.85 -7.56
N ASP A 53 19.28 -2.34 -8.43
CA ASP A 53 19.63 -1.64 -9.66
C ASP A 53 19.67 -0.14 -9.39
N TYR A 54 20.53 0.27 -8.45
CA TYR A 54 20.72 1.66 -8.06
C TYR A 54 22.22 1.99 -7.91
N GLY A 55 22.59 3.24 -8.17
CA GLY A 55 23.97 3.73 -8.08
C GLY A 55 24.66 3.91 -9.45
N LYS A 56 23.91 3.84 -10.55
CA LYS A 56 24.35 4.28 -11.87
C LYS A 56 24.57 5.79 -11.84
N SER A 57 25.57 6.25 -12.60
CA SER A 57 25.91 7.68 -12.69
C SER A 57 25.00 8.47 -13.62
N TYR A 58 23.93 7.86 -14.15
CA TYR A 58 23.05 8.44 -15.16
C TYR A 58 21.59 8.04 -14.92
N PRO A 59 20.62 8.87 -15.32
CA PRO A 59 19.21 8.56 -15.13
C PRO A 59 18.78 7.40 -16.03
N THR A 60 18.08 6.43 -15.46
CA THR A 60 17.46 5.30 -16.18
C THR A 60 16.01 5.59 -16.56
N THR A 61 15.40 6.61 -15.95
CA THR A 61 14.04 7.07 -16.26
C THR A 61 14.05 8.59 -16.38
N ILE A 62 13.45 9.14 -17.43
CA ILE A 62 13.30 10.59 -17.61
C ILE A 62 11.81 10.93 -17.55
N ILE A 63 11.45 11.81 -16.61
CA ILE A 63 10.11 12.39 -16.51
C ILE A 63 10.14 13.73 -17.22
N LEU A 64 9.38 13.80 -18.33
CA LEU A 64 9.12 15.02 -19.07
C LEU A 64 7.84 15.65 -18.53
N TYR A 65 7.94 16.88 -18.05
CA TYR A 65 6.79 17.63 -17.55
C TYR A 65 6.60 18.89 -18.39
N ASP A 66 5.51 18.92 -19.14
CA ASP A 66 5.08 20.10 -19.88
C ASP A 66 4.29 21.04 -18.96
N GLU A 67 4.38 22.35 -19.18
CA GLU A 67 3.78 23.38 -18.31
C GLU A 67 4.13 23.23 -16.81
N ALA A 68 5.42 23.06 -16.52
CA ALA A 68 5.95 22.83 -15.17
C ALA A 68 5.57 23.89 -14.13
N ARG A 69 5.15 25.09 -14.56
CA ARG A 69 4.63 26.15 -13.69
C ARG A 69 3.57 25.64 -12.72
N GLN A 70 2.63 24.81 -13.18
CA GLN A 70 1.48 24.41 -12.36
C GLN A 70 1.90 23.63 -11.10
N GLN A 71 3.01 22.89 -11.17
CA GLN A 71 3.47 21.98 -10.12
C GLN A 71 4.72 22.45 -9.37
N PHE A 72 5.51 23.31 -10.01
CA PHE A 72 6.79 23.81 -9.48
C PHE A 72 6.74 25.32 -9.17
N ALA A 73 5.55 25.90 -9.05
CA ALA A 73 5.37 27.28 -8.61
C ALA A 73 5.92 27.55 -7.20
N GLU A 74 6.54 28.71 -6.98
CA GLU A 74 6.88 29.18 -5.63
C GLU A 74 5.58 29.38 -4.82
N ARG A 75 5.37 28.53 -3.81
CA ARG A 75 4.23 28.61 -2.90
C ARG A 75 4.63 29.35 -1.62
N SER A 76 3.69 30.10 -1.03
CA SER A 76 3.91 30.81 0.23
C SER A 76 4.31 29.82 1.33
N ALA A 77 5.24 30.24 2.20
CA ALA A 77 5.81 29.41 3.27
C ALA A 77 4.78 28.79 4.24
N GLU A 78 3.54 29.30 4.25
CA GLU A 78 2.44 28.82 5.09
C GLU A 78 1.87 27.46 4.64
N PHE A 79 2.05 27.05 3.38
CA PHE A 79 1.51 25.78 2.85
C PHE A 79 2.54 24.65 2.76
N GLY A 80 3.79 24.89 3.15
CA GLY A 80 4.91 23.99 2.83
C GLY A 80 5.23 24.02 1.33
N GLY A 81 6.51 23.89 0.96
CA GLY A 81 6.90 23.86 -0.46
C GLY A 81 6.23 22.71 -1.24
N SER A 82 6.37 22.72 -2.57
CA SER A 82 5.87 21.61 -3.39
C SER A 82 6.50 20.29 -2.93
N ILE A 83 5.70 19.21 -2.83
CA ILE A 83 6.23 17.88 -2.52
C ILE A 83 7.33 17.48 -3.52
N LEU A 84 7.22 17.98 -4.75
CA LEU A 84 8.22 17.78 -5.79
C LEU A 84 9.53 18.51 -5.50
N ASP A 85 9.50 19.71 -4.91
CA ASP A 85 10.73 20.41 -4.49
C ASP A 85 11.52 19.63 -3.44
N THR A 86 10.82 18.88 -2.58
CA THR A 86 11.45 17.98 -1.60
C THR A 86 12.04 16.73 -2.27
N LEU A 87 11.44 16.28 -3.37
CA LEU A 87 11.89 15.11 -4.11
C LEU A 87 13.08 15.43 -5.03
N LEU A 88 13.16 16.65 -5.59
CA LEU A 88 14.18 17.04 -6.56
C LEU A 88 15.64 16.79 -6.12
N PRO A 89 16.07 17.03 -4.88
CA PRO A 89 17.42 16.66 -4.45
C PRO A 89 17.66 15.14 -4.41
N LEU A 90 16.60 14.37 -4.15
CA LEU A 90 16.64 12.92 -4.00
C LEU A 90 16.59 12.17 -5.34
N ILE A 91 16.13 12.81 -6.42
CA ILE A 91 15.97 12.17 -7.74
C ILE A 91 17.29 11.59 -8.30
N ARG A 92 18.43 12.17 -7.93
CA ARG A 92 19.76 11.66 -8.32
C ARG A 92 20.03 10.30 -7.69
N GLU A 93 19.66 10.11 -6.43
CA GLU A 93 19.71 8.79 -5.76
C GLU A 93 18.72 7.82 -6.40
N PHE A 94 17.66 8.33 -7.01
CA PHE A 94 16.58 7.54 -7.60
C PHE A 94 16.84 7.20 -9.07
N GLU A 95 17.94 7.69 -9.65
CA GLU A 95 18.25 7.60 -11.08
C GLU A 95 17.10 8.09 -11.96
N ILE A 96 16.40 9.13 -11.51
CA ILE A 96 15.31 9.78 -12.23
C ILE A 96 15.82 11.14 -12.71
N GLY A 97 15.76 11.36 -14.02
CA GLY A 97 15.98 12.65 -14.63
C GLY A 97 14.66 13.39 -14.76
N PHE A 98 14.68 14.70 -14.54
CA PHE A 98 13.56 15.58 -14.84
C PHE A 98 13.92 16.48 -16.03
N MET A 99 12.98 16.58 -16.97
CA MET A 99 12.99 17.61 -18.00
C MET A 99 11.73 18.44 -17.83
N LEU A 100 11.91 19.69 -17.40
CA LEU A 100 10.83 20.62 -17.14
C LEU A 100 10.75 21.61 -18.29
N ALA A 101 9.59 21.70 -18.93
CA ALA A 101 9.29 22.71 -19.95
C ALA A 101 8.30 23.74 -19.37
N THR A 102 8.54 25.02 -19.63
CA THR A 102 7.66 26.11 -19.23
C THR A 102 7.87 27.34 -20.10
N GLN A 103 6.84 28.17 -20.23
CA GLN A 103 6.88 29.46 -20.90
C GLN A 103 7.31 30.60 -19.94
N GLU A 104 7.15 30.42 -18.62
CA GLU A 104 7.38 31.45 -17.60
C GLU A 104 8.52 31.05 -16.65
N SER A 105 9.71 31.59 -16.87
CA SER A 105 10.92 31.20 -16.14
C SER A 105 10.91 31.63 -14.67
N SER A 106 10.25 32.75 -14.38
CA SER A 106 9.98 33.29 -13.04
C SER A 106 9.14 32.37 -12.18
N SER A 107 8.23 31.64 -12.80
CA SER A 107 7.26 30.80 -12.09
C SER A 107 7.88 29.55 -11.48
N ILE A 108 9.03 29.08 -11.96
CA ILE A 108 9.69 27.87 -11.44
C ILE A 108 10.36 28.15 -10.09
N SER A 109 10.31 27.20 -9.17
CA SER A 109 10.98 27.35 -7.87
C SER A 109 12.48 27.55 -8.01
N SER A 110 13.05 28.40 -7.15
CA SER A 110 14.51 28.55 -7.04
C SER A 110 15.23 27.22 -6.77
N VAL A 111 14.59 26.29 -6.05
CA VAL A 111 15.10 24.93 -5.80
C VAL A 111 15.22 24.12 -7.09
N ALA A 112 14.20 24.15 -7.95
CA ALA A 112 14.24 23.47 -9.24
C ALA A 112 15.29 24.08 -10.17
N ARG A 113 15.40 25.41 -10.23
CA ARG A 113 16.44 26.11 -11.01
C ARG A 113 17.86 25.79 -10.54
N ALA A 114 18.06 25.56 -9.24
CA ALA A 114 19.37 25.21 -8.67
C ALA A 114 19.76 23.74 -8.94
N ASN A 115 18.79 22.83 -9.03
CA ASN A 115 19.03 21.41 -9.20
C ASN A 115 19.10 20.95 -10.67
N THR A 116 18.87 21.86 -11.63
CA THR A 116 18.97 21.56 -13.07
C THR A 116 20.41 21.62 -13.56
N PHE A 117 20.88 20.50 -14.13
CA PHE A 117 22.24 20.37 -14.65
C PHE A 117 22.40 20.91 -16.08
N THR A 118 21.33 20.84 -16.85
CA THR A 118 21.25 21.36 -18.22
C THR A 118 20.06 22.30 -18.30
N LYS A 119 20.25 23.48 -18.87
CA LYS A 119 19.20 24.47 -19.12
C LYS A 119 19.23 24.86 -20.59
N ILE A 120 18.05 24.92 -21.21
CA ILE A 120 17.86 25.36 -22.59
C ILE A 120 16.90 26.54 -22.52
N ALA A 121 17.28 27.68 -23.09
CA ALA A 121 16.43 28.85 -23.15
C ALA A 121 16.26 29.31 -24.59
N PHE A 122 15.00 29.52 -24.97
CA PHE A 122 14.63 30.21 -26.20
C PHE A 122 14.39 31.69 -25.89
N PRO A 123 14.50 32.57 -26.89
CA PRO A 123 14.29 34.01 -26.69
C PRO A 123 12.91 34.28 -26.08
N LEU A 124 12.90 35.01 -24.97
CA LEU A 124 11.68 35.43 -24.28
C LEU A 124 11.38 36.89 -24.61
N LEU A 125 10.09 37.24 -24.62
CA LEU A 125 9.63 38.60 -24.89
C LEU A 125 9.48 39.43 -23.60
N ASP A 126 9.36 38.77 -22.46
CA ASP A 126 9.22 39.41 -21.15
C ASP A 126 10.59 39.68 -20.52
N GLY A 127 10.80 40.92 -20.08
CA GLY A 127 12.09 41.37 -19.54
C GLY A 127 12.41 40.84 -18.14
N GLU A 128 11.41 40.44 -17.36
CA GLU A 128 11.62 39.84 -16.03
C GLU A 128 12.09 38.40 -16.18
N ASP A 129 11.44 37.62 -17.03
CA ASP A 129 11.88 36.27 -17.36
C ASP A 129 13.24 36.26 -18.07
N GLU A 130 13.50 37.23 -18.97
CA GLU A 130 14.81 37.41 -19.61
C GLU A 130 15.92 37.57 -18.57
N LYS A 131 15.69 38.44 -17.58
CA LYS A 131 16.67 38.70 -16.52
C LYS A 131 16.95 37.44 -15.71
N ILE A 132 15.91 36.68 -15.37
CA ILE A 132 16.05 35.40 -14.64
C ILE A 132 16.85 34.39 -15.47
N VAL A 133 16.62 34.31 -16.78
CA VAL A 133 17.43 33.46 -17.67
C VAL A 133 18.88 33.93 -17.67
N CYS A 134 19.15 35.22 -17.86
CA CYS A 134 20.51 35.76 -17.90
C CYS A 134 21.27 35.46 -16.60
N GLU A 135 20.65 35.67 -15.44
CA GLU A 135 21.23 35.37 -14.13
C GLU A 135 21.45 33.85 -13.94
N SER A 136 20.45 33.04 -14.28
CA SER A 136 20.48 31.57 -14.14
C SER A 136 21.49 30.89 -15.07
N PHE A 137 21.81 31.52 -16.19
CA PHE A 137 22.80 31.08 -17.18
C PHE A 137 24.18 31.71 -16.95
N GLY A 138 24.29 32.72 -16.07
CA GLY A 138 25.55 33.42 -15.79
C GLY A 138 26.05 34.23 -16.98
N LEU A 139 25.14 34.85 -17.74
CA LEU A 139 25.49 35.68 -18.89
C LEU A 139 26.05 37.03 -18.41
N ASN A 140 27.09 37.52 -19.09
CA ASN A 140 27.53 38.91 -18.95
C ASN A 140 26.67 39.86 -19.81
N GLU A 141 26.90 41.18 -19.72
CA GLU A 141 26.11 42.19 -20.43
C GLU A 141 26.09 41.96 -21.95
N ASP A 142 27.25 41.71 -22.56
CA ASP A 142 27.37 41.44 -24.01
C ASP A 142 26.62 40.16 -24.42
N GLN A 143 26.69 39.11 -23.60
CA GLN A 143 26.01 37.84 -23.84
C GLN A 143 24.50 37.95 -23.64
N ALA A 144 24.05 38.74 -22.68
CA ALA A 144 22.63 39.04 -22.47
C ALA A 144 22.07 39.84 -23.66
N GLU A 145 22.84 40.80 -24.19
CA GLU A 145 22.47 41.50 -25.41
C GLU A 145 22.40 40.57 -26.62
N TYR A 146 23.39 39.68 -26.79
CA TYR A 146 23.34 38.65 -27.84
C TYR A 146 22.12 37.74 -27.70
N TYR A 147 21.79 37.30 -26.47
CA TYR A 147 20.60 36.49 -26.19
C TYR A 147 19.31 37.18 -26.63
N ARG A 148 19.14 38.48 -26.36
CA ARG A 148 17.99 39.26 -26.84
C ARG A 148 17.88 39.28 -28.36
N GLN A 149 19.01 39.39 -29.05
CA GLN A 149 19.06 39.42 -30.52
C GLN A 149 18.61 38.10 -31.17
N LEU A 150 18.66 36.98 -30.44
CA LEU A 150 18.20 35.69 -30.94
C LEU A 150 16.69 35.68 -31.27
N SER A 151 15.90 36.60 -30.69
CA SER A 151 14.48 36.77 -31.02
C SER A 151 14.23 37.10 -32.50
N GLY A 152 15.22 37.67 -33.19
CA GLY A 152 15.18 37.95 -34.63
C GLY A 152 15.59 36.79 -35.53
N LEU A 153 15.98 35.65 -34.96
CA LEU A 153 16.43 34.45 -35.70
C LEU A 153 15.28 33.44 -35.88
N PRO A 154 15.44 32.44 -36.77
CA PRO A 154 14.41 31.42 -36.97
C PRO A 154 14.03 30.70 -35.67
N ILE A 155 12.74 30.36 -35.54
CA ILE A 155 12.19 29.56 -34.43
C ILE A 155 13.01 28.28 -34.27
N GLY A 156 13.33 27.94 -33.02
CA GLY A 156 14.24 26.85 -32.67
C GLY A 156 15.66 27.32 -32.35
N THR A 157 15.99 28.60 -32.57
CA THR A 157 17.25 29.19 -32.10
C THR A 157 17.19 29.50 -30.61
N GLY A 158 18.22 29.13 -29.85
CA GLY A 158 18.29 29.37 -28.41
C GLY A 158 19.71 29.25 -27.86
N ILE A 159 19.83 29.19 -26.53
CA ILE A 159 21.10 28.99 -25.82
C ILE A 159 21.01 27.79 -24.89
N VAL A 160 22.16 27.17 -24.64
CA VAL A 160 22.29 26.06 -23.68
C VAL A 160 23.34 26.40 -22.63
N ARG A 161 22.97 26.15 -21.36
CA ARG A 161 23.89 26.04 -20.24
C ARG A 161 23.99 24.58 -19.85
N TYR A 162 25.17 24.00 -20.01
CA TYR A 162 25.48 22.64 -19.56
C TYR A 162 26.48 22.70 -18.41
N GLY A 163 26.20 22.04 -17.29
CA GLY A 163 26.98 22.18 -16.05
C GLY A 163 28.48 21.89 -16.21
N ASN A 164 28.85 20.92 -17.06
CA ASN A 164 30.25 20.56 -17.32
C ASN A 164 30.92 21.39 -18.43
N TYR A 165 30.20 22.28 -19.09
CA TYR A 165 30.78 23.18 -20.08
C TYR A 165 31.13 24.53 -19.42
N PRO A 166 32.24 25.18 -19.75
CA PRO A 166 32.65 26.41 -19.07
C PRO A 166 31.75 27.62 -19.38
N THR A 167 31.10 27.65 -20.54
CA THR A 167 30.30 28.80 -21.00
C THR A 167 28.91 28.39 -21.49
N CYS A 168 28.06 29.36 -21.77
CA CYS A 168 26.85 29.13 -22.56
C CYS A 168 27.22 29.10 -24.05
N PHE A 169 26.43 28.40 -24.85
CA PHE A 169 26.60 28.34 -26.30
C PHE A 169 25.26 28.34 -27.03
N PRO A 170 25.18 28.94 -28.24
CA PRO A 170 23.96 28.96 -29.03
C PRO A 170 23.68 27.59 -29.65
N ILE A 171 22.40 27.31 -29.87
CA ILE A 171 21.91 26.13 -30.56
C ILE A 171 20.82 26.50 -31.57
N TYR A 172 20.60 25.62 -32.52
CA TYR A 172 19.44 25.65 -33.42
C TYR A 172 18.80 24.27 -33.46
N ILE A 173 17.56 24.18 -32.98
CA ILE A 173 16.75 22.96 -33.00
C ILE A 173 15.92 22.95 -34.27
N GLN A 174 16.15 21.96 -35.11
CA GLN A 174 15.37 21.78 -36.33
C GLN A 174 13.95 21.31 -36.00
N LYS A 175 12.97 21.93 -36.65
CA LYS A 175 11.58 21.47 -36.58
C LYS A 175 11.46 20.09 -37.23
N ILE A 176 10.88 19.15 -36.51
CA ILE A 176 10.49 17.85 -37.06
C ILE A 176 9.15 18.05 -37.78
N ASN A 177 9.15 17.95 -39.11
CA ASN A 177 7.97 18.22 -39.94
C ASN A 177 7.07 17.00 -40.14
N ASP A 178 7.62 15.79 -39.97
CA ASP A 178 6.94 14.53 -40.30
C ASP A 178 6.53 13.76 -39.04
N MET A 179 5.84 14.44 -38.12
CA MET A 179 5.22 13.77 -36.96
C MET A 179 3.84 13.27 -37.37
N PRO A 180 3.55 11.96 -37.26
CA PRO A 180 2.21 11.45 -37.51
C PRO A 180 1.24 12.09 -36.52
N PHE A 181 0.20 12.75 -37.04
CA PHE A 181 -0.87 13.27 -36.22
C PHE A 181 -1.72 12.09 -35.73
N VAL A 182 -1.82 11.92 -34.42
CA VAL A 182 -2.66 10.90 -33.78
C VAL A 182 -3.98 11.57 -33.42
N THR A 183 -5.10 11.00 -33.87
CA THR A 183 -6.42 11.56 -33.56
C THR A 183 -6.84 11.23 -32.12
N PRO A 184 -7.78 11.99 -31.52
CA PRO A 184 -8.33 11.65 -30.21
C PRO A 184 -8.93 10.24 -30.14
N ASP A 185 -9.59 9.79 -31.21
CA ASP A 185 -10.16 8.43 -31.28
C ASP A 185 -9.06 7.36 -31.28
N GLU A 186 -7.97 7.59 -32.02
CA GLU A 186 -6.81 6.69 -32.06
C GLU A 186 -6.07 6.68 -30.72
N ILE A 187 -6.02 7.81 -30.02
CA ILE A 187 -5.53 7.90 -28.64
C ILE A 187 -6.37 7.01 -27.72
N GLU A 188 -7.69 7.09 -27.82
CA GLU A 188 -8.61 6.32 -26.99
C GLU A 188 -8.55 4.81 -27.28
N GLU A 189 -8.38 4.44 -28.54
CA GLU A 189 -8.17 3.06 -28.95
C GLU A 189 -6.85 2.51 -28.39
N ARG A 190 -5.74 3.25 -28.53
CA ARG A 190 -4.44 2.86 -27.95
C ARG A 190 -4.47 2.81 -26.42
N LYS A 191 -5.23 3.71 -25.78
CA LYS A 191 -5.48 3.69 -24.32
C LYS A 191 -6.17 2.40 -23.92
N ARG A 192 -7.26 2.04 -24.61
CA ARG A 192 -8.02 0.81 -24.34
C ARG A 192 -7.19 -0.44 -24.57
N GLU A 193 -6.51 -0.55 -25.71
CA GLU A 193 -5.59 -1.67 -25.98
C GLU A 193 -4.51 -1.81 -24.89
N PHE A 194 -3.96 -0.70 -24.43
CA PHE A 194 -2.99 -0.71 -23.35
C PHE A 194 -3.62 -1.20 -22.04
N LEU A 195 -4.78 -0.63 -21.66
CA LEU A 195 -5.46 -0.92 -20.41
C LEU A 195 -6.04 -2.33 -20.36
N ASP A 196 -6.60 -2.84 -21.46
CA ASP A 196 -7.17 -4.18 -21.58
C ASP A 196 -6.17 -5.29 -21.23
N ARG A 197 -4.85 -5.03 -21.39
CA ARG A 197 -3.79 -5.94 -20.94
C ARG A 197 -3.68 -6.06 -19.42
N PHE A 198 -4.22 -5.09 -18.69
CA PHE A 198 -4.12 -4.96 -17.24
C PHE A 198 -5.47 -4.88 -16.53
N ILE A 199 -6.58 -4.88 -17.29
CA ILE A 199 -7.91 -5.11 -16.74
C ILE A 199 -7.89 -6.49 -16.10
N ILE A 200 -8.14 -6.53 -14.80
CA ILE A 200 -8.34 -7.78 -14.08
C ILE A 200 -9.64 -8.37 -14.64
N GLN A 201 -9.54 -9.30 -15.59
CA GLN A 201 -10.66 -10.20 -15.82
C GLN A 201 -10.92 -10.89 -14.48
N GLU A 202 -12.09 -10.69 -13.88
CA GLU A 202 -12.53 -11.49 -12.73
C GLU A 202 -12.23 -12.94 -13.07
N ALA A 203 -11.27 -13.52 -12.37
CA ALA A 203 -10.74 -14.82 -12.77
C ALA A 203 -11.91 -15.82 -12.78
N PRO A 204 -12.20 -16.49 -13.93
CA PRO A 204 -13.13 -17.59 -13.90
C PRO A 204 -12.55 -18.64 -12.96
N LEU A 205 -13.36 -19.12 -12.02
CA LEU A 205 -13.04 -20.25 -11.16
C LEU A 205 -12.75 -21.47 -12.06
N ILE A 206 -11.48 -21.71 -12.42
CA ILE A 206 -11.10 -22.89 -13.21
C ILE A 206 -9.93 -23.60 -12.55
N SER A 207 -10.29 -24.75 -11.99
CA SER A 207 -9.46 -25.92 -11.72
C SER A 207 -8.78 -26.43 -13.00
N GLY A 208 -7.45 -26.40 -13.06
CA GLY A 208 -6.65 -27.06 -14.10
C GLY A 208 -5.23 -26.49 -14.22
N PRO A 209 -4.22 -27.30 -14.59
CA PRO A 209 -2.81 -26.96 -14.38
C PRO A 209 -2.31 -25.99 -15.45
N ILE A 210 -1.61 -24.93 -15.03
CA ILE A 210 -1.03 -23.94 -15.93
C ILE A 210 0.47 -24.23 -16.11
N SER A 211 0.84 -24.38 -17.37
CA SER A 211 2.18 -24.47 -17.93
C SER A 211 2.95 -23.16 -17.76
N THR A 212 4.20 -23.25 -17.32
CA THR A 212 5.16 -22.15 -17.18
C THR A 212 6.00 -22.02 -18.45
N ASP A 213 5.97 -20.87 -19.12
CA ASP A 213 7.04 -20.45 -20.03
C ASP A 213 7.05 -18.92 -20.17
N GLU A 214 7.83 -18.25 -19.30
CA GLU A 214 8.52 -17.00 -19.63
C GLU A 214 9.94 -17.04 -19.02
N PRO A 215 11.00 -16.73 -19.80
CA PRO A 215 12.38 -16.78 -19.34
C PRO A 215 12.86 -15.40 -18.86
N GLY A 216 13.25 -15.26 -17.59
CA GLY A 216 13.84 -13.99 -17.14
C GLY A 216 14.35 -13.84 -15.71
N ARG A 217 14.12 -14.78 -14.78
CA ARG A 217 14.88 -14.90 -13.52
C ARG A 217 14.65 -16.32 -13.03
N ILE A 218 15.67 -17.17 -13.04
CA ILE A 218 15.59 -18.50 -12.40
C ILE A 218 15.63 -18.24 -10.89
N ILE A 219 14.49 -17.83 -10.33
CA ILE A 219 14.16 -18.14 -8.94
C ILE A 219 13.71 -19.59 -9.03
N ASP A 220 14.42 -20.49 -8.37
CA ASP A 220 13.96 -21.85 -8.18
C ASP A 220 12.50 -21.78 -7.70
N PRO A 221 11.51 -22.27 -8.48
CA PRO A 221 10.08 -22.18 -8.16
C PRO A 221 9.74 -22.78 -6.79
N ASP A 222 10.64 -23.61 -6.26
CA ASP A 222 10.53 -24.27 -4.97
C ASP A 222 11.19 -23.51 -3.81
N SER A 223 11.87 -22.37 -4.04
CA SER A 223 12.59 -21.64 -3.01
C SER A 223 11.80 -20.44 -2.44
N ILE A 224 11.22 -20.64 -1.27
CA ILE A 224 10.57 -19.58 -0.50
C ILE A 224 11.63 -18.57 -0.03
N PRO A 225 11.46 -17.25 -0.26
CA PRO A 225 12.41 -16.25 0.23
C PRO A 225 12.66 -16.37 1.74
N GLN A 226 13.89 -16.17 2.19
CA GLN A 226 14.26 -16.39 3.59
C GLN A 226 13.47 -15.50 4.57
N ASP A 227 13.16 -14.27 4.18
CA ASP A 227 12.36 -13.34 4.98
C ASP A 227 10.89 -13.80 5.06
N ALA A 228 10.36 -14.33 3.96
CA ALA A 228 9.04 -14.95 3.91
C ALA A 228 8.98 -16.19 4.82
N LEU A 229 10.01 -17.06 4.76
CA LEU A 229 10.13 -18.21 5.64
C LEU A 229 10.23 -17.79 7.13
N THR A 230 10.88 -16.66 7.41
CA THR A 230 10.97 -16.09 8.76
C THR A 230 9.60 -15.66 9.28
N ILE A 231 8.77 -15.03 8.46
CA ILE A 231 7.38 -14.71 8.79
C ILE A 231 6.58 -15.98 9.06
N ILE A 232 6.64 -16.97 8.17
CA ILE A 232 5.90 -18.23 8.33
C ILE A 232 6.29 -18.94 9.64
N LYS A 233 7.59 -19.08 9.92
CA LYS A 233 8.08 -19.73 11.14
C LYS A 233 7.70 -18.96 12.41
N THR A 234 7.56 -17.65 12.33
CA THR A 234 7.12 -16.83 13.46
C THR A 234 5.63 -16.97 13.69
N LEU A 235 4.81 -16.93 12.63
CA LEU A 235 3.37 -17.14 12.71
C LEU A 235 3.01 -18.56 13.16
N GLU A 236 3.82 -19.56 12.82
CA GLU A 236 3.65 -20.93 13.33
C GLU A 236 3.75 -20.99 14.86
N LYS A 237 4.67 -20.23 15.45
CA LYS A 237 4.87 -20.18 16.91
C LYS A 237 3.89 -19.23 17.60
N THR A 238 3.55 -18.12 16.95
CA THR A 238 2.70 -17.05 17.49
C THR A 238 1.64 -16.65 16.45
N PRO A 239 0.59 -17.46 16.24
CA PRO A 239 -0.36 -17.28 15.13
C PRO A 239 -1.26 -16.04 15.23
N PHE A 240 -1.36 -15.46 16.42
CA PHE A 240 -2.20 -14.29 16.70
C PHE A 240 -1.40 -13.00 16.93
N ILE A 241 -0.16 -12.94 16.45
CA ILE A 241 0.66 -11.73 16.51
C ILE A 241 0.21 -10.72 15.45
N ASN A 242 -0.03 -9.46 15.83
CA ASN A 242 -0.32 -8.42 14.85
C ASN A 242 0.95 -8.05 14.06
N PHE A 243 0.78 -7.50 12.87
CA PHE A 243 1.89 -7.21 11.96
C PHE A 243 2.96 -6.30 12.59
N THR A 244 2.57 -5.26 13.34
CA THR A 244 3.52 -4.37 14.02
C THR A 244 4.37 -5.11 15.07
N ALA A 245 3.77 -6.02 15.83
CA ALA A 245 4.48 -6.86 16.79
C ALA A 245 5.31 -7.93 16.07
N LEU A 246 4.85 -8.46 14.95
CA LEU A 246 5.59 -9.39 14.10
C LEU A 246 6.91 -8.76 13.65
N LEU A 247 6.92 -7.51 13.19
CA LEU A 247 8.14 -6.79 12.82
C LEU A 247 9.17 -6.76 13.95
N LYS A 248 8.70 -6.48 15.17
CA LYS A 248 9.56 -6.44 16.36
C LYS A 248 10.13 -7.83 16.70
N THR A 249 9.32 -8.87 16.56
CA THR A 249 9.71 -10.25 16.87
C THR A 249 10.68 -10.82 15.82
N THR A 250 10.47 -10.52 14.55
CA THR A 250 11.33 -11.02 13.46
C THR A 250 12.61 -10.19 13.28
N GLY A 251 12.61 -8.94 13.74
CA GLY A 251 13.70 -7.99 13.51
C GLY A 251 13.77 -7.48 12.06
N LEU A 252 12.78 -7.84 11.22
CA LEU A 252 12.72 -7.38 9.84
C LEU A 252 12.39 -5.89 9.80
N SER A 253 13.03 -5.16 8.88
CA SER A 253 12.60 -3.81 8.57
C SER A 253 11.18 -3.81 7.98
N SER A 254 10.41 -2.75 8.22
CA SER A 254 9.03 -2.63 7.73
C SER A 254 8.93 -2.90 6.23
N THR A 255 9.88 -2.37 5.47
CA THR A 255 9.99 -2.51 4.01
C THR A 255 10.19 -3.97 3.58
N VAL A 256 11.13 -4.69 4.21
CA VAL A 256 11.40 -6.11 3.92
C VAL A 256 10.21 -6.99 4.30
N ALA A 257 9.61 -6.74 5.46
CA ALA A 257 8.47 -7.52 5.91
C ALA A 257 7.21 -7.30 5.06
N ILE A 258 7.02 -6.10 4.51
CA ILE A 258 5.92 -5.82 3.57
C ILE A 258 6.12 -6.64 2.28
N LEU A 259 7.32 -6.62 1.68
CA LEU A 259 7.58 -7.45 0.50
C LEU A 259 7.42 -8.94 0.77
N ALA A 260 7.96 -9.42 1.89
CA ALA A 260 7.85 -10.81 2.27
C ALA A 260 6.38 -11.22 2.49
N ARG A 261 5.58 -10.34 3.12
CA ARG A 261 4.13 -10.52 3.26
C ARG A 261 3.44 -10.57 1.90
N ASP A 262 3.73 -9.62 1.02
CA ASP A 262 3.07 -9.51 -0.29
C ASP A 262 3.40 -10.74 -1.15
N TRP A 263 4.67 -11.16 -1.16
CA TRP A 263 5.06 -12.40 -1.82
C TRP A 263 4.31 -13.62 -1.26
N LEU A 264 4.17 -13.72 0.07
CA LEU A 264 3.44 -14.81 0.71
C LEU A 264 1.94 -14.78 0.38
N GLU A 265 1.33 -13.60 0.31
CA GLU A 265 -0.09 -13.43 -0.05
C GLU A 265 -0.33 -13.81 -1.51
N THR A 266 0.46 -13.24 -2.44
CA THR A 266 0.38 -13.55 -3.87
C THR A 266 0.58 -15.04 -4.16
N ASN A 267 1.47 -15.69 -3.41
CA ASN A 267 1.73 -17.12 -3.55
C ASN A 267 0.83 -18.01 -2.69
N ASN A 268 -0.24 -17.45 -2.09
CA ASN A 268 -1.26 -18.14 -1.30
C ASN A 268 -0.71 -18.91 -0.09
N TYR A 269 0.35 -18.40 0.54
CA TYR A 269 0.88 -18.90 1.81
C TYR A 269 0.22 -18.22 3.02
N LEU A 270 -0.34 -17.02 2.85
CA LEU A 270 -1.07 -16.33 3.92
C LEU A 270 -2.33 -15.64 3.41
N THR A 271 -3.23 -15.31 4.33
CA THR A 271 -4.35 -14.39 4.16
C THR A 271 -4.22 -13.22 5.12
N LEU A 272 -4.74 -12.05 4.73
CA LEU A 272 -4.69 -10.82 5.52
C LEU A 272 -6.01 -10.53 6.22
N GLU A 273 -5.95 -10.28 7.54
CA GLU A 273 -7.12 -10.00 8.36
C GLU A 273 -6.97 -8.66 9.09
N ARG A 274 -7.93 -7.74 8.92
CA ARG A 274 -7.94 -6.43 9.59
C ARG A 274 -8.99 -6.40 10.69
N ILE A 275 -8.54 -6.49 11.94
CA ILE A 275 -9.42 -6.67 13.11
C ILE A 275 -9.21 -5.55 14.13
N LEU A 276 -10.31 -5.04 14.69
CA LEU A 276 -10.27 -4.04 15.76
C LEU A 276 -9.94 -4.72 17.09
N VAL A 277 -8.75 -4.43 17.63
CA VAL A 277 -8.22 -5.03 18.88
C VAL A 277 -7.61 -3.99 19.82
N ASN A 278 -7.99 -2.72 19.68
CA ASN A 278 -7.49 -1.64 20.52
C ASN A 278 -8.57 -0.58 20.78
N LYS A 279 -8.36 0.19 21.85
CA LYS A 279 -9.26 1.28 22.26
C LYS A 279 -9.19 2.52 21.37
N THR A 280 -8.19 2.60 20.47
CA THR A 280 -7.99 3.75 19.57
C THR A 280 -8.88 3.74 18.32
N GLY A 281 -9.66 2.67 18.11
CA GLY A 281 -10.57 2.54 16.97
C GLY A 281 -9.90 2.11 15.65
N LYS A 282 -8.56 2.02 15.60
CA LYS A 282 -7.83 1.59 14.40
C LYS A 282 -7.75 0.06 14.31
N LYS A 283 -8.12 -0.52 13.16
CA LYS A 283 -7.97 -1.96 12.90
C LYS A 283 -6.49 -2.33 12.78
N SER A 284 -6.07 -3.37 13.50
CA SER A 284 -4.73 -3.95 13.39
C SER A 284 -4.71 -5.01 12.28
N LEU A 285 -3.58 -5.11 11.58
CA LEU A 285 -3.36 -6.14 10.55
C LEU A 285 -2.83 -7.41 11.20
N PHE A 286 -3.43 -8.54 10.86
CA PHE A 286 -3.00 -9.89 11.22
C PHE A 286 -2.76 -10.71 9.96
N LEU A 287 -1.90 -11.71 10.08
CA LEU A 287 -1.55 -12.64 9.00
C LEU A 287 -1.98 -14.04 9.43
N GLU A 288 -2.80 -14.72 8.64
CA GLU A 288 -3.18 -16.11 8.88
C GLU A 288 -2.46 -17.03 7.88
N LEU A 289 -1.86 -18.11 8.38
CA LEU A 289 -1.24 -19.12 7.52
C LEU A 289 -2.31 -19.97 6.81
N THR A 290 -2.18 -20.12 5.50
CA THR A 290 -3.02 -21.02 4.69
C THR A 290 -2.57 -22.47 4.85
N GLU A 291 -3.33 -23.42 4.28
CA GLU A 291 -2.93 -24.84 4.24
C GLU A 291 -1.58 -25.04 3.53
N LYS A 292 -1.32 -24.26 2.47
CA LYS A 292 -0.05 -24.29 1.73
C LYS A 292 1.16 -24.01 2.63
N SER A 293 1.01 -23.10 3.59
CA SER A 293 2.05 -22.81 4.59
C SER A 293 2.32 -23.97 5.55
N TYR A 294 1.30 -24.76 5.89
CA TYR A 294 1.50 -25.91 6.78
C TYR A 294 2.16 -27.09 6.06
N ILE A 295 1.88 -27.26 4.77
CA ILE A 295 2.54 -28.28 3.92
C ILE A 295 4.06 -28.07 3.90
N ILE A 296 4.53 -26.84 3.66
CA ILE A 296 5.98 -26.54 3.62
C ILE A 296 6.64 -26.63 5.00
N LEU A 297 5.87 -26.42 6.07
CA LEU A 297 6.34 -26.59 7.44
C LEU A 297 6.39 -28.06 7.85
N GLN A 298 5.88 -28.97 6.99
CA GLN A 298 5.70 -30.40 7.27
C GLN A 298 4.90 -30.62 8.56
N LYS A 299 3.90 -29.78 8.78
CA LYS A 299 3.04 -29.80 9.96
C LYS A 299 1.58 -29.90 9.56
N ASN A 300 0.78 -30.51 10.42
CA ASN A 300 -0.67 -30.45 10.27
C ASN A 300 -1.16 -29.06 10.71
N LYS A 301 -2.14 -28.52 9.98
CA LYS A 301 -2.82 -27.30 10.41
C LYS A 301 -3.43 -27.55 11.79
N PRO A 302 -3.10 -26.72 12.81
CA PRO A 302 -3.54 -26.96 14.19
C PRO A 302 -5.06 -26.82 14.37
N TYR A 303 -5.75 -26.26 13.38
CA TYR A 303 -7.19 -26.03 13.41
C TYR A 303 -7.83 -26.60 12.14
N SER A 304 -8.68 -27.60 12.30
CA SER A 304 -9.53 -28.15 11.24
C SER A 304 -10.98 -27.70 11.48
N GLY A 305 -11.55 -26.87 10.61
CA GLY A 305 -12.97 -26.49 10.70
C GLY A 305 -13.32 -25.13 10.11
N LYS A 306 -14.63 -24.83 10.05
CA LYS A 306 -15.23 -23.58 9.54
C LYS A 306 -15.05 -22.36 10.48
N VAL A 307 -14.23 -22.48 11.52
CA VAL A 307 -14.07 -21.42 12.53
C VAL A 307 -13.17 -20.32 11.96
N SER A 308 -13.69 -19.10 11.87
CA SER A 308 -12.95 -17.95 11.33
C SER A 308 -11.72 -17.56 12.16
N PHE A 309 -10.74 -16.91 11.53
CA PHE A 309 -9.58 -16.36 12.24
C PHE A 309 -9.97 -15.37 13.34
N LYS A 310 -10.94 -14.48 13.07
CA LYS A 310 -11.44 -13.50 14.03
C LYS A 310 -11.97 -14.16 15.31
N HIS A 311 -12.73 -15.24 15.19
CA HIS A 311 -13.23 -16.01 16.34
C HIS A 311 -12.05 -16.56 17.16
N ARG A 312 -11.12 -17.28 16.53
CA ARG A 312 -9.96 -17.86 17.23
C ARG A 312 -9.07 -16.81 17.88
N LEU A 313 -8.89 -15.66 17.23
CA LEU A 313 -8.16 -14.52 17.79
C LEU A 313 -8.84 -14.03 19.08
N TYR A 314 -10.15 -13.76 19.03
CA TYR A 314 -10.90 -13.30 20.19
C TYR A 314 -10.87 -14.34 21.33
N THR A 315 -11.03 -15.63 21.01
CA THR A 315 -10.90 -16.72 21.99
C THR A 315 -9.55 -16.67 22.71
N ASN A 316 -8.45 -16.53 21.96
CA ASN A 316 -7.11 -16.46 22.54
C ASN A 316 -6.87 -15.19 23.35
N MET A 317 -7.43 -14.05 22.93
CA MET A 317 -7.33 -12.78 23.67
C MET A 317 -8.05 -12.87 25.03
N VAL A 318 -9.30 -13.31 25.02
CA VAL A 318 -10.10 -13.50 26.25
C VAL A 318 -9.42 -14.49 27.19
N ALA A 319 -8.99 -15.65 26.66
CA ALA A 319 -8.30 -16.65 27.46
C ALA A 319 -6.99 -16.13 28.07
N SER A 320 -6.20 -15.37 27.30
CA SER A 320 -4.94 -14.78 27.79
C SER A 320 -5.19 -13.76 28.90
N LYS A 321 -6.21 -12.91 28.76
CA LYS A 321 -6.62 -11.94 29.77
C LYS A 321 -7.09 -12.63 31.05
N LEU A 322 -7.94 -13.65 30.94
CA LEU A 322 -8.44 -14.42 32.08
C LEU A 322 -7.30 -15.15 32.82
N ARG A 323 -6.36 -15.75 32.10
CA ARG A 323 -5.16 -16.36 32.71
C ARG A 323 -4.29 -15.32 33.44
N ALA A 324 -4.12 -14.13 32.87
CA ALA A 324 -3.43 -13.03 33.54
C ALA A 324 -4.14 -12.63 34.84
N ASP A 325 -5.46 -12.66 34.85
CA ASP A 325 -6.34 -12.41 36.01
C ASP A 325 -6.51 -13.64 36.93
N LYS A 326 -5.64 -14.65 36.77
CA LYS A 326 -5.53 -15.86 37.61
C LYS A 326 -6.74 -16.80 37.58
N TRP A 327 -7.47 -16.83 36.47
CA TRP A 327 -8.44 -17.88 36.19
C TRP A 327 -7.74 -19.14 35.67
N ASP A 328 -8.28 -20.31 35.99
CA ASP A 328 -7.95 -21.55 35.30
C ASP A 328 -8.78 -21.63 34.02
N VAL A 329 -8.14 -21.73 32.85
CA VAL A 329 -8.80 -21.48 31.55
C VAL A 329 -8.58 -22.63 30.58
N THR A 330 -9.67 -23.27 30.21
CA THR A 330 -9.73 -24.31 29.17
C THR A 330 -10.43 -23.76 27.92
N ILE A 331 -9.76 -23.81 26.77
CA ILE A 331 -10.33 -23.45 25.46
C ILE A 331 -10.95 -24.71 24.83
N GLU A 332 -12.09 -24.56 24.14
CA GLU A 332 -12.86 -25.68 23.57
C GLU A 332 -13.22 -26.77 24.60
N ALA A 333 -13.69 -26.34 25.78
CA ALA A 333 -14.02 -27.25 26.87
C ALA A 333 -15.26 -28.10 26.53
N MET A 334 -15.11 -29.42 26.62
CA MET A 334 -16.24 -30.34 26.44
C MET A 334 -17.23 -30.22 27.60
N THR A 335 -18.51 -30.24 27.26
CA THR A 335 -19.58 -30.39 28.26
C THR A 335 -19.49 -31.77 28.94
N THR A 336 -19.80 -31.84 30.25
CA THR A 336 -19.80 -33.12 30.99
C THR A 336 -21.11 -33.89 30.86
N LYS A 337 -22.12 -33.31 30.20
CA LYS A 337 -23.42 -33.93 30.02
C LYS A 337 -23.33 -35.13 29.06
N PRO A 338 -23.73 -36.34 29.48
CA PRO A 338 -23.68 -37.51 28.62
C PRO A 338 -24.49 -37.31 27.33
N GLY A 339 -23.86 -37.54 26.17
CA GLY A 339 -24.50 -37.41 24.86
C GLY A 339 -24.50 -36.00 24.25
N SER A 340 -24.04 -34.98 24.99
CA SER A 340 -23.85 -33.64 24.43
C SER A 340 -22.58 -33.58 23.57
N GLN A 341 -22.70 -33.03 22.36
CA GLN A 341 -21.55 -32.69 21.50
C GLN A 341 -21.17 -31.21 21.61
N HIS A 342 -21.83 -30.45 22.48
CA HIS A 342 -21.53 -29.03 22.66
C HIS A 342 -20.15 -28.84 23.31
N LYS A 343 -19.41 -27.87 22.76
CA LYS A 343 -18.13 -27.40 23.23
C LYS A 343 -18.27 -25.93 23.58
N MET A 344 -17.88 -25.59 24.80
CA MET A 344 -17.76 -24.21 25.25
C MET A 344 -16.51 -23.60 24.62
N ASP A 345 -16.61 -22.38 24.10
CA ASP A 345 -15.46 -21.70 23.51
C ASP A 345 -14.35 -21.52 24.54
N ILE A 346 -14.68 -21.03 25.75
CA ILE A 346 -13.75 -20.91 26.87
C ILE A 346 -14.48 -21.19 28.20
N LEU A 347 -14.02 -22.19 28.94
CA LEU A 347 -14.38 -22.40 30.33
C LEU A 347 -13.33 -21.79 31.25
N ALA A 348 -13.74 -20.86 32.11
CA ALA A 348 -12.88 -20.21 33.11
C ALA A 348 -13.35 -20.54 34.53
N MET A 349 -12.46 -21.09 35.36
CA MET A 349 -12.78 -21.55 36.72
C MET A 349 -11.96 -20.81 37.76
N ARG A 350 -12.61 -20.34 38.84
CA ARG A 350 -11.94 -19.71 39.98
C ARG A 350 -12.82 -19.73 41.23
N HIS A 351 -12.30 -20.22 42.35
CA HIS A 351 -12.97 -20.19 43.67
C HIS A 351 -14.43 -20.70 43.69
N GLY A 352 -14.77 -21.71 42.87
CA GLY A 352 -16.12 -22.27 42.78
C GLY A 352 -17.04 -21.56 41.77
N GLU A 353 -16.56 -20.50 41.12
CA GLU A 353 -17.20 -19.89 39.96
C GLU A 353 -16.67 -20.54 38.68
N ASN A 354 -17.59 -20.89 37.77
CA ASN A 354 -17.27 -21.50 36.50
C ASN A 354 -18.03 -20.73 35.42
N LEU A 355 -17.29 -19.93 34.66
CA LEU A 355 -17.82 -19.04 33.65
C LEU A 355 -17.60 -19.67 32.28
N ASP A 356 -18.67 -19.73 31.49
CA ASP A 356 -18.64 -20.10 30.08
C ASP A 356 -18.60 -18.82 29.24
N PHE A 357 -17.51 -18.58 28.52
CA PHE A 357 -17.40 -17.45 27.60
C PHE A 357 -17.60 -17.93 26.17
N GLU A 358 -18.70 -17.50 25.57
CA GLU A 358 -19.09 -17.80 24.20
C GLU A 358 -18.72 -16.65 23.27
N ILE A 359 -17.79 -16.88 22.34
CA ILE A 359 -17.25 -15.87 21.45
C ILE A 359 -18.12 -15.79 20.20
N THR A 360 -18.80 -14.67 20.02
CA THR A 360 -19.77 -14.51 18.93
C THR A 360 -19.29 -13.53 17.87
N ILE A 361 -19.16 -14.01 16.63
CA ILE A 361 -18.88 -13.19 15.44
C ILE A 361 -20.13 -12.91 14.58
N SER A 362 -21.21 -13.66 14.78
CA SER A 362 -22.51 -13.47 14.12
C SER A 362 -23.64 -13.94 15.03
N THR A 363 -24.85 -13.40 14.86
CA THR A 363 -25.99 -13.68 15.75
C THR A 363 -26.76 -14.96 15.43
N GLN A 364 -26.30 -15.76 14.47
CA GLN A 364 -27.08 -16.90 13.96
C GLN A 364 -27.40 -17.92 15.05
N ASN A 365 -26.40 -18.32 15.84
CA ASN A 365 -26.52 -19.43 16.81
C ASN A 365 -26.46 -18.97 18.27
N VAL A 366 -26.62 -17.67 18.55
CA VAL A 366 -26.41 -17.12 19.89
C VAL A 366 -27.38 -17.71 20.94
N GLU A 367 -28.64 -17.95 20.59
CA GLU A 367 -29.63 -18.54 21.49
C GLU A 367 -29.26 -19.98 21.83
N ASP A 368 -28.91 -20.78 20.82
CA ASP A 368 -28.49 -22.17 21.00
C ASP A 368 -27.23 -22.25 21.87
N ASN A 369 -26.25 -21.37 21.65
CA ASN A 369 -25.03 -21.33 22.47
C ASN A 369 -25.36 -21.00 23.94
N ILE A 370 -26.23 -20.02 24.20
CA ILE A 370 -26.67 -19.68 25.57
C ILE A 370 -27.35 -20.89 26.23
N ILE A 371 -28.32 -21.48 25.54
CA ILE A 371 -29.09 -22.61 26.06
C ILE A 371 -28.14 -23.78 26.35
N ASN A 372 -27.23 -24.10 25.42
CA ASN A 372 -26.29 -25.21 25.57
C ASN A 372 -25.26 -24.96 26.68
N GLY A 373 -24.76 -23.74 26.85
CA GLY A 373 -23.86 -23.38 27.95
C GLY A 373 -24.49 -23.65 29.32
N PHE A 374 -25.77 -23.29 29.49
CA PHE A 374 -26.53 -23.59 30.71
C PHE A 374 -26.97 -25.05 30.87
N GLN A 375 -26.75 -25.93 29.89
CA GLN A 375 -27.00 -27.36 30.05
C GLN A 375 -25.89 -28.09 30.83
N ASP A 376 -24.73 -27.46 31.03
CA ASP A 376 -23.66 -28.02 31.86
C ASP A 376 -23.83 -27.53 33.30
N ASP A 377 -24.13 -28.46 34.21
CA ASP A 377 -24.39 -28.16 35.63
C ASP A 377 -23.21 -27.49 36.34
N ARG A 378 -22.00 -27.54 35.76
CA ARG A 378 -20.84 -26.86 36.31
C ARG A 378 -20.88 -25.36 36.05
N VAL A 379 -21.56 -24.90 34.99
CA VAL A 379 -21.53 -23.50 34.54
C VAL A 379 -22.43 -22.64 35.44
N THR A 380 -21.81 -21.72 36.17
CA THR A 380 -22.53 -20.78 37.03
C THR A 380 -23.09 -19.61 36.23
N GLN A 381 -22.36 -19.16 35.20
CA GLN A 381 -22.69 -18.00 34.38
C GLN A 381 -22.24 -18.21 32.93
N VAL A 382 -23.05 -17.76 31.98
CA VAL A 382 -22.69 -17.68 30.55
C VAL A 382 -22.43 -16.21 30.18
N ILE A 383 -21.33 -15.96 29.48
CA ILE A 383 -20.88 -14.63 29.08
C ILE A 383 -20.71 -14.60 27.56
N ILE A 384 -21.56 -13.85 26.88
CA ILE A 384 -21.43 -13.62 25.44
C ILE A 384 -20.42 -12.49 25.19
N VAL A 385 -19.40 -12.79 24.40
CA VAL A 385 -18.37 -11.81 24.01
C VAL A 385 -18.41 -11.56 22.52
N ALA A 386 -18.58 -10.29 22.12
CA ALA A 386 -18.65 -9.88 20.71
C ALA A 386 -18.15 -8.45 20.53
N ASP A 387 -18.02 -7.97 19.28
CA ASP A 387 -17.87 -6.53 19.04
C ASP A 387 -19.16 -5.77 19.37
N SER A 388 -19.05 -4.46 19.64
CA SER A 388 -20.18 -3.68 20.19
C SER A 388 -21.45 -3.72 19.33
N LYS A 389 -21.30 -3.80 18.01
CA LYS A 389 -22.44 -3.89 17.08
C LYS A 389 -23.11 -5.27 17.22
N THR A 390 -22.34 -6.35 17.06
CA THR A 390 -22.87 -7.71 17.19
C THR A 390 -23.43 -7.97 18.59
N LEU A 391 -22.81 -7.42 19.64
CA LEU A 391 -23.29 -7.57 21.02
C LEU A 391 -24.69 -6.95 21.22
N GLN A 392 -24.96 -5.80 20.60
CA GLN A 392 -26.28 -5.18 20.67
C GLN A 392 -27.33 -6.03 19.92
N GLU A 393 -26.96 -6.58 18.77
CA GLU A 393 -27.84 -7.49 18.02
C GLU A 393 -28.11 -8.79 18.80
N CYS A 394 -27.10 -9.35 19.48
CA CYS A 394 -27.25 -10.50 20.36
C CYS A 394 -28.25 -10.21 21.49
N LYS A 395 -28.11 -9.07 22.19
CA LYS A 395 -29.03 -8.67 23.26
C LYS A 395 -30.48 -8.57 22.78
N ASN A 396 -30.68 -7.97 21.61
CA ASN A 396 -32.02 -7.83 21.03
C ASN A 396 -32.64 -9.20 20.70
N LYS A 397 -31.84 -10.12 20.14
CA LYS A 397 -32.30 -11.47 19.77
C LYS A 397 -32.57 -12.36 20.98
N THR A 398 -31.87 -12.13 22.10
CA THR A 398 -31.89 -13.01 23.28
C THR A 398 -32.63 -12.40 24.48
N ALA A 399 -33.48 -11.40 24.24
CA ALA A 399 -34.18 -10.66 25.30
C ALA A 399 -34.97 -11.57 26.26
N ASP A 400 -35.65 -12.59 25.74
CA ASP A 400 -36.39 -13.55 26.57
C ASP A 400 -35.44 -14.43 27.42
N LEU A 401 -34.30 -14.83 26.86
CA LEU A 401 -33.28 -15.60 27.59
C LEU A 401 -32.60 -14.77 28.67
N MET A 402 -32.46 -13.46 28.46
CA MET A 402 -31.95 -12.54 29.49
C MET A 402 -32.86 -12.49 30.72
N ILE A 403 -34.18 -12.57 30.53
CA ILE A 403 -35.14 -12.65 31.63
C ILE A 403 -35.09 -14.05 32.26
N GLN A 404 -35.04 -15.10 31.44
CA GLN A 404 -35.01 -16.49 31.92
C GLN A 404 -33.76 -16.79 32.78
N PHE A 405 -32.61 -16.26 32.40
CA PHE A 405 -31.32 -16.49 33.06
C PHE A 405 -30.80 -15.23 33.77
N GLU A 406 -31.71 -14.43 34.34
CA GLU A 406 -31.38 -13.19 35.03
C GLU A 406 -30.29 -13.40 36.10
N GLY A 407 -29.26 -12.53 36.08
CA GLY A 407 -28.10 -12.63 36.97
C GLY A 407 -27.09 -13.73 36.62
N ARG A 408 -27.38 -14.56 35.61
CA ARG A 408 -26.49 -15.64 35.14
C ARG A 408 -26.06 -15.51 33.68
N LEU A 409 -26.72 -14.67 32.89
CA LEU A 409 -26.33 -14.34 31.51
C LEU A 409 -25.77 -12.92 31.44
N GLU A 410 -24.57 -12.76 30.90
CA GLU A 410 -23.91 -11.46 30.73
C GLU A 410 -23.43 -11.25 29.29
N PHE A 411 -23.33 -9.98 28.88
CA PHE A 411 -22.85 -9.57 27.56
C PHE A 411 -21.70 -8.59 27.75
N ARG A 412 -20.50 -8.96 27.29
CA ARG A 412 -19.31 -8.11 27.36
C ARG A 412 -18.77 -7.78 25.97
N PRO A 413 -18.43 -6.52 25.68
CA PRO A 413 -17.73 -6.21 24.45
C PRO A 413 -16.32 -6.80 24.49
N ILE A 414 -15.82 -7.28 23.35
CA ILE A 414 -14.46 -7.81 23.22
C ILE A 414 -13.39 -6.78 23.64
N SER A 415 -13.73 -5.48 23.61
CA SER A 415 -12.85 -4.40 24.05
C SER A 415 -12.49 -4.41 25.53
N ASP A 416 -13.26 -5.13 26.36
CA ASP A 416 -12.96 -5.30 27.78
C ASP A 416 -11.74 -6.22 28.00
N PHE A 417 -11.31 -6.93 26.95
CA PHE A 417 -10.22 -7.91 26.98
C PHE A 417 -8.99 -7.47 26.18
N PHE A 418 -8.95 -6.20 25.75
CA PHE A 418 -7.78 -5.58 25.10
C PHE A 418 -6.70 -5.15 26.08
#